data_AF-J6IDW9-F1
#
_entry.id   AF-J6IDW9-F1
#
_cell.length_a   1.000
_cell.length_b   1.000
_cell.length_c   1.000
_cell.angle_alpha   90.00
_cell.angle_beta   90.00
_cell.angle_gamma   90.00
#
_symmetry.space_group_name_H-M   'P 1'
#
loop_
_entity.id
_entity.type
_entity.pdbx_description
1 polymer ?
#
loop_
_entity_poly.entity_id
_entity_poly.type
_entity_poly.pdbx_seq_one_letter_code
_entity_poly.pdbx_strand_id
1 'polypeptide(L)'
;MKLIAILKGFFSKNQSSGVLLILCVVLSLTIANSPMAESFQALLDQEVGPYSISMWINDALMAIFFLLVGLEIKREILKGELSDIRSASLPIVAAIGGMIVPAVIFSLGLFQYF
;
A
#
# COMPACT_ATOMS: atom_id res chain seq x y z
N MET A 1 -17.84 -10.14 -25.09
CA MET A 1 -18.53 -10.85 -23.97
C MET A 1 -17.65 -11.89 -23.26
N LYS A 2 -16.77 -12.65 -23.93
CA LYS A 2 -15.84 -13.62 -23.29
C LYS A 2 -14.81 -12.98 -22.35
N LEU A 3 -14.24 -11.82 -22.72
CA LEU A 3 -13.24 -11.11 -21.89
C LEU A 3 -13.81 -10.69 -20.52
N ILE A 4 -15.04 -10.18 -20.50
CA ILE A 4 -15.73 -9.77 -19.26
C ILE A 4 -16.00 -11.00 -18.38
N ALA A 5 -16.36 -12.15 -18.96
CA ALA A 5 -16.56 -13.39 -18.20
C ALA A 5 -15.26 -13.93 -17.58
N ILE A 6 -14.13 -13.82 -18.30
CA ILE A 6 -12.80 -14.20 -17.81
C ILE A 6 -12.37 -13.27 -16.67
N LEU A 7 -12.53 -11.95 -16.83
CA LEU A 7 -12.23 -10.98 -15.77
C LEU A 7 -13.10 -11.24 -14.53
N LYS A 8 -14.40 -11.53 -14.70
CA LYS A 8 -15.31 -11.81 -13.59
C LYS A 8 -14.91 -13.08 -12.80
N GLY A 9 -14.47 -14.13 -13.50
CA GLY A 9 -13.95 -15.35 -12.88
C GLY A 9 -12.56 -15.20 -12.26
N PHE A 10 -11.77 -14.22 -12.72
CA PHE A 10 -10.48 -13.88 -12.13
C PHE A 10 -10.63 -13.04 -10.87
N PHE A 11 -11.56 -12.08 -10.84
CA PHE A 11 -11.87 -11.23 -9.69
C PHE A 11 -12.61 -11.97 -8.56
N SER A 12 -13.18 -13.16 -8.81
CA SER A 12 -13.88 -13.94 -7.79
C SER A 12 -12.95 -14.72 -6.84
N LYS A 13 -11.64 -14.66 -7.04
CA LYS A 13 -10.65 -15.38 -6.22
C LYS A 13 -9.96 -14.40 -5.26
N ASN A 14 -9.82 -14.78 -3.98
CA ASN A 14 -9.12 -13.97 -2.96
C ASN A 14 -7.68 -13.56 -3.36
N GLN A 15 -7.02 -14.29 -4.27
CA GLN A 15 -5.67 -13.98 -4.76
C GLN A 15 -5.63 -12.96 -5.91
N SER A 16 -6.77 -12.52 -6.43
CA SER A 16 -6.84 -11.64 -7.62
C SER A 16 -6.22 -10.27 -7.39
N SER A 17 -6.41 -9.70 -6.20
CA SER A 17 -5.87 -8.38 -5.83
C SER A 17 -4.34 -8.37 -5.78
N GLY A 18 -3.72 -9.44 -5.28
CA GLY A 18 -2.27 -9.58 -5.22
C GLY A 18 -1.63 -9.65 -6.61
N VAL A 19 -2.23 -10.40 -7.55
CA VAL A 19 -1.74 -10.48 -8.94
C VAL A 19 -1.86 -9.12 -9.63
N LEU A 20 -2.97 -8.40 -9.42
CA LEU A 20 -3.17 -7.08 -10.00
C LEU A 20 -2.15 -6.07 -9.46
N LEU A 21 -1.85 -6.10 -8.15
CA LEU A 21 -0.80 -5.25 -7.56
C LEU A 21 0.57 -5.51 -8.19
N ILE A 22 0.97 -6.79 -8.34
CA ILE A 22 2.25 -7.15 -8.97
C ILE A 22 2.30 -6.63 -10.41
N LEU A 23 1.21 -6.76 -11.16
CA LEU A 23 1.12 -6.26 -12.53
C LEU A 23 1.30 -4.73 -12.56
N CYS A 24 0.65 -3.98 -11.67
CA CYS A 24 0.83 -2.53 -11.53
C CYS A 24 2.29 -2.16 -11.22
N VAL A 25 2.95 -2.89 -10.31
CA VAL A 25 4.37 -2.66 -9.98
C VAL A 25 5.26 -2.89 -11.21
N VAL A 26 5.07 -3.99 -11.94
CA VAL A 26 5.83 -4.29 -13.16
C VAL A 26 5.63 -3.20 -14.21
N LEU A 27 4.40 -2.75 -14.43
CA LEU A 27 4.12 -1.64 -15.34
C LEU A 27 4.80 -0.34 -14.90
N SER A 28 4.71 0.00 -13.60
CA SER A 28 5.35 1.19 -13.05
C SER A 28 6.86 1.17 -13.24
N LEU A 29 7.51 0.04 -12.94
CA LEU A 29 8.96 -0.12 -13.15
C LEU A 29 9.34 -0.06 -14.63
N THR A 30 8.51 -0.65 -15.51
CA THR A 30 8.73 -0.59 -16.96
C THR A 30 8.70 0.84 -17.46
N ILE A 31 7.70 1.64 -17.05
CA ILE A 31 7.59 3.05 -17.42
C ILE A 31 8.79 3.84 -16.88
N ALA A 32 9.13 3.65 -15.60
CA ALA A 32 10.22 4.37 -14.93
C ALA A 32 11.61 4.09 -15.53
N ASN A 33 11.81 2.93 -16.17
CA ASN A 33 13.07 2.56 -16.83
C ASN A 33 13.04 2.74 -18.36
N SER A 34 11.99 3.37 -18.88
CA SER A 34 11.82 3.61 -20.32
C SER A 34 12.10 5.07 -20.69
N PRO A 35 12.26 5.40 -21.99
CA PRO A 35 12.38 6.79 -22.45
C PRO A 35 11.16 7.67 -22.10
N MET A 36 10.03 7.07 -21.73
CA MET A 36 8.83 7.78 -21.30
C MET A 36 8.87 8.26 -19.84
N ALA A 37 9.89 7.87 -19.06
CA ALA A 37 9.99 8.17 -17.64
C ALA A 37 9.88 9.67 -17.34
N GLU A 38 10.65 10.52 -18.02
CA GLU A 38 10.63 11.97 -17.82
C GLU A 38 9.26 12.58 -18.14
N SER A 39 8.63 12.15 -19.24
CA SER A 39 7.30 12.65 -19.63
C SER A 39 6.21 12.27 -18.64
N PHE A 40 6.27 11.06 -18.08
CA PHE A 40 5.32 10.58 -17.09
C PHE A 40 5.55 11.27 -15.73
N GLN A 41 6.80 11.46 -15.34
CA GLN A 41 7.16 12.19 -14.13
C GLN A 41 6.71 13.65 -14.21
N ALA A 42 6.92 14.33 -15.35
CA ALA A 42 6.45 15.70 -15.56
C ALA A 42 4.92 15.83 -15.47
N LEU A 43 4.17 14.81 -15.91
CA LEU A 43 2.72 14.76 -15.73
C LEU A 43 2.36 14.62 -14.24
N LEU A 44 3.03 13.73 -13.51
CA LEU A 44 2.79 13.54 -12.08
C LEU A 44 3.15 14.77 -11.23
N ASP A 45 4.17 15.50 -11.64
CA ASP A 45 4.64 16.72 -10.97
C ASP A 45 3.86 17.96 -11.37
N GLN A 46 2.96 17.86 -12.35
CA GLN A 46 2.09 18.96 -12.74
C GLN A 46 1.25 19.42 -11.54
N GLU A 47 1.31 20.70 -11.23
CA GLU A 47 0.54 21.30 -10.15
C GLU A 47 -0.93 21.48 -10.55
N VAL A 48 -1.83 20.99 -9.69
CA VAL A 48 -3.27 21.18 -9.81
C VAL A 48 -3.76 21.81 -8.51
N GLY A 49 -3.89 23.14 -8.53
CA GLY A 49 -4.14 23.91 -7.31
C GLY A 49 -2.87 23.97 -6.45
N PRO A 50 -2.95 23.75 -5.12
CA PRO A 50 -1.80 23.88 -4.22
C PRO A 50 -0.85 22.66 -4.21
N TYR A 51 -1.19 21.57 -4.90
CA TYR A 51 -0.47 20.31 -4.82
C TYR A 51 -0.26 19.70 -6.21
N SER A 52 0.78 18.87 -6.36
CA SER A 52 1.02 18.08 -7.57
C SER A 52 -0.05 17.01 -7.77
N ILE A 53 -0.22 16.55 -9.01
CA ILE A 53 -1.08 15.40 -9.32
C ILE A 53 -0.67 14.17 -8.50
N SER A 54 0.63 13.92 -8.35
CA SER A 54 1.15 12.83 -7.52
C SER A 54 0.70 12.92 -6.07
N MET A 55 0.73 14.12 -5.47
CA MET A 55 0.31 14.33 -4.09
C MET A 55 -1.20 14.15 -3.92
N TRP A 56 -2.01 14.67 -4.84
CA TRP A 56 -3.47 14.44 -4.86
C TRP A 56 -3.82 12.95 -4.93
N ILE A 57 -3.17 12.21 -5.83
CA ILE A 57 -3.39 10.77 -5.98
C ILE A 57 -2.99 10.04 -4.70
N ASN A 58 -1.82 10.37 -4.12
CA ASN A 58 -1.34 9.75 -2.90
C ASN A 58 -2.31 9.96 -1.75
N ASP A 59 -2.66 11.21 -1.44
CA ASP A 59 -3.52 11.54 -0.31
C ASP A 59 -4.92 10.96 -0.48
N ALA A 60 -5.51 11.04 -1.67
CA ALA A 60 -6.85 10.50 -1.94
C ALA A 60 -6.88 8.97 -1.82
N LEU A 61 -5.92 8.27 -2.44
CA LEU A 61 -5.85 6.80 -2.36
C LEU A 61 -5.51 6.33 -0.95
N MET A 62 -4.60 7.00 -0.26
CA MET A 62 -4.24 6.69 1.12
C MET A 62 -5.40 6.96 2.07
N ALA A 63 -6.18 8.02 1.87
CA ALA A 63 -7.39 8.28 2.66
C ALA A 63 -8.41 7.14 2.52
N ILE A 64 -8.66 6.66 1.29
CA ILE A 64 -9.55 5.51 1.07
C ILE A 64 -8.97 4.24 1.70
N PHE A 65 -7.66 3.99 1.53
CA PHE A 65 -6.98 2.83 2.11
C PHE A 65 -7.07 2.82 3.63
N PHE A 66 -6.72 3.93 4.29
CA PHE A 66 -6.78 4.05 5.74
C PHE A 66 -8.20 4.04 6.29
N LEU A 67 -9.19 4.52 5.53
CA LEU A 67 -10.59 4.36 5.91
C LEU A 67 -10.96 2.87 5.98
N LEU A 68 -10.62 2.08 4.96
CA LEU A 68 -10.89 0.64 4.93
C LEU A 68 -10.14 -0.09 6.04
N VAL A 69 -8.85 0.18 6.21
CA VAL A 69 -8.04 -0.39 7.30
C VAL A 69 -8.59 0.02 8.66
N GLY A 70 -9.02 1.27 8.84
CA GLY A 70 -9.61 1.74 10.09
C GLY A 70 -10.93 1.05 10.44
N LEU A 71 -11.79 0.81 9.43
CA LEU A 71 -13.01 0.03 9.61
C LEU A 71 -12.72 -1.43 9.99
N GLU A 72 -11.68 -2.01 9.38
CA GLU A 72 -11.25 -3.37 9.65
C GLU A 72 -10.66 -3.51 11.06
N ILE A 73 -9.79 -2.58 11.48
CA ILE A 73 -9.27 -2.53 12.84
C ILE A 73 -10.41 -2.36 13.84
N LYS A 74 -11.39 -1.48 13.57
CA LYS A 74 -12.57 -1.32 14.42
C LYS A 74 -13.36 -2.64 14.53
N ARG A 75 -13.50 -3.39 13.44
CA ARG A 75 -14.15 -4.71 13.41
C ARG A 75 -13.41 -5.71 14.31
N GLU A 76 -12.09 -5.76 14.21
CA GLU A 76 -11.23 -6.65 15.02
C GLU A 76 -11.25 -6.28 16.51
N ILE A 77 -11.29 -4.99 16.85
CA ILE A 77 -11.42 -4.53 18.24
C ILE A 77 -12.78 -4.91 18.84
N LEU A 78 -13.85 -4.87 18.05
CA LEU A 78 -15.21 -5.13 18.55
C LEU A 78 -15.55 -6.63 18.64
N LYS A 79 -15.08 -7.44 17.70
CA LYS A 79 -15.52 -8.84 17.54
C LYS A 79 -14.40 -9.82 17.19
N GLY A 80 -13.17 -9.35 17.06
CA GLY A 80 -12.04 -10.14 16.59
C GLY A 80 -10.96 -10.34 17.65
N GLU A 81 -9.74 -10.62 17.22
CA GLU A 81 -8.64 -11.03 18.11
C GLU A 81 -8.12 -9.89 18.98
N LEU A 82 -8.40 -8.64 18.60
CA LEU A 82 -8.04 -7.43 19.35
C LEU A 82 -9.05 -7.08 20.45
N SER A 83 -10.18 -7.80 20.54
CA SER A 83 -11.23 -7.52 21.53
C SER A 83 -10.85 -7.92 22.96
N ASP A 84 -9.95 -8.90 23.11
CA ASP A 84 -9.45 -9.37 24.41
C ASP A 84 -7.99 -8.96 24.60
N ILE A 85 -7.68 -8.33 25.74
CA ILE A 85 -6.35 -7.76 26.03
C ILE A 85 -5.26 -8.84 26.02
N ARG A 86 -5.58 -10.07 26.49
CA ARG A 86 -4.60 -11.16 26.50
C ARG A 86 -4.24 -11.57 25.07
N SER A 87 -5.23 -11.65 24.19
CA SER A 87 -5.06 -12.01 22.77
C SER A 87 -4.44 -10.88 21.95
N ALA A 88 -4.79 -9.63 22.24
CA ALA A 88 -4.26 -8.43 21.57
C ALA A 88 -2.78 -8.15 21.88
N SER A 89 -2.30 -8.57 23.06
CA SER A 89 -0.94 -8.27 23.53
C SER A 89 0.15 -8.77 22.56
N LEU A 90 0.01 -9.96 22.00
CA LEU A 90 0.98 -10.56 21.08
C LEU A 90 1.06 -9.79 19.75
N PRO A 91 -0.05 -9.56 19.01
CA PRO A 91 -0.04 -8.71 17.82
C PRO A 91 0.50 -7.30 18.06
N ILE A 92 0.16 -6.66 19.18
CA ILE A 92 0.61 -5.31 19.51
C ILE A 92 2.13 -5.28 19.70
N VAL A 93 2.68 -6.19 20.51
CA VAL A 93 4.14 -6.26 20.73
C VAL A 93 4.86 -6.63 19.44
N ALA A 94 4.32 -7.55 18.63
CA ALA A 94 4.88 -7.90 17.34
C ALA A 94 4.89 -6.71 16.37
N ALA A 95 3.82 -5.92 16.31
CA ALA A 95 3.74 -4.72 15.48
C ALA A 95 4.70 -3.62 15.94
N ILE A 96 4.78 -3.36 17.25
CA ILE A 96 5.72 -2.40 17.84
C ILE A 96 7.16 -2.83 17.54
N GLY A 97 7.49 -4.10 17.76
CA GLY A 97 8.81 -4.65 17.43
C GLY A 97 9.13 -4.53 15.93
N GLY A 98 8.16 -4.88 15.08
CA GLY A 98 8.26 -4.77 13.62
C GLY A 98 8.43 -3.34 13.11
N MET A 99 8.02 -2.33 13.87
CA MET A 99 8.24 -0.90 13.56
C MET A 99 9.55 -0.36 14.13
N ILE A 100 9.81 -0.62 15.42
CA ILE A 100 10.97 -0.05 16.13
C ILE A 100 12.28 -0.65 15.63
N VAL A 101 12.34 -1.97 15.41
CA VAL A 101 13.59 -2.63 15.01
C VAL A 101 14.12 -2.09 13.67
N PRO A 102 13.32 -2.02 12.58
CA PRO A 102 13.78 -1.42 11.33
C PRO A 102 14.15 0.07 11.47
N ALA A 103 13.38 0.84 12.23
CA ALA A 103 13.64 2.27 12.43
C ALA A 103 14.99 2.53 13.14
N VAL A 104 15.29 1.74 14.18
CA VAL A 104 16.56 1.83 14.92
C VAL A 104 17.73 1.36 14.05
N ILE A 105 17.59 0.25 13.31
CA ILE A 105 18.63 -0.24 12.39
C ILE A 105 18.98 0.82 11.35
N PHE A 106 17.97 1.45 10.74
CA PHE A 106 18.17 2.53 9.79
C PHE A 106 18.83 3.74 10.44
N SER A 107 18.33 4.19 11.60
CA SER A 107 18.85 5.38 12.30
C SER A 107 20.28 5.23 12.82
N LEU A 108 20.72 4.02 13.17
CA LEU A 108 22.08 3.76 13.65
C LEU A 108 23.11 3.72 12.50
N GLY A 109 22.68 3.88 11.25
CA GLY A 109 23.60 4.04 10.12
C GLY A 109 24.20 2.73 9.59
N LEU A 110 23.62 1.57 9.89
CA LEU A 110 24.03 0.30 9.27
C LEU A 110 23.92 0.33 7.73
N PHE A 111 23.10 1.24 7.18
CA PHE A 111 22.92 1.46 5.74
C PHE A 111 23.84 2.53 5.14
N GLN A 112 24.56 3.32 5.94
CA GLN A 112 25.39 4.43 5.45
C GLN A 112 26.77 3.96 4.95
N TYR A 113 27.07 2.68 5.14
CA TYR A 113 28.30 1.99 4.71
C TYR A 113 28.10 1.14 3.44
N PHE A 114 26.92 1.19 2.80
CA PHE A 114 26.60 0.50 1.54
C PHE A 114 26.21 1.50 0.44
#